data_AF-A0A484MCW1-F1
#
_entry.id   AF-A0A484MCW1-F1
#
_cell.length_a   1.000
_cell.length_b   1.000
_cell.length_c   1.000
_cell.angle_alpha   90.00
_cell.angle_beta   90.00
_cell.angle_gamma   90.00
#
_symmetry.space_group_name_H-M   'P 1'
#
loop_
_entity.id
_entity.type
_entity.pdbx_description
1 polymer ?
#
loop_
_entity_poly.entity_id
_entity_poly.type
_entity_poly.pdbx_seq_one_letter_code
_entity_poly.pdbx_strand_id
1 'polypeptide(L)' 'MAKCISKLSSVSLWGTTGITDQGVVQLISRAVSLKHLNIGGTFITDTSLFAISDSCPHLQVTFTKGWCPKEKLVSS' A
#
# COMPACT_ATOMS: atom_id res chain seq x y z
N MET A 1 -14.90 12.21 -11.57
CA MET A 1 -14.67 12.00 -10.12
C MET A 1 -14.95 10.53 -9.79
N ALA A 2 -13.93 9.68 -9.61
CA ALA A 2 -14.14 8.22 -9.46
C ALA A 2 -14.69 7.86 -8.07
N LYS A 3 -15.99 7.56 -7.98
CA LYS A 3 -16.77 7.40 -6.74
C LYS A 3 -16.64 6.01 -6.08
N CYS A 4 -15.71 5.18 -6.55
CA CYS A 4 -15.71 3.73 -6.28
C CYS A 4 -14.70 3.24 -5.22
N ILE A 5 -13.83 4.11 -4.69
CA ILE A 5 -12.74 3.70 -3.77
C ILE A 5 -13.12 3.76 -2.29
N SER A 6 -14.27 4.32 -1.94
CA SER A 6 -14.75 4.42 -0.55
C SER A 6 -15.19 3.08 0.06
N LYS A 7 -15.23 1.99 -0.72
CA LYS A 7 -15.49 0.62 -0.23
C LYS A 7 -14.29 -0.30 -0.35
N LEU A 8 -13.17 0.17 -0.92
CA LEU A 8 -12.00 -0.69 -1.02
C LEU A 8 -11.43 -0.94 0.37
N SER A 9 -11.26 -2.22 0.71
CA SER A 9 -10.65 -2.63 1.98
C SER A 9 -9.18 -3.02 1.81
N SER A 10 -8.76 -3.45 0.61
CA SER A 10 -7.39 -3.89 0.34
C SER A 10 -6.95 -3.50 -1.07
N VAL A 11 -5.75 -2.93 -1.20
CA VAL A 11 -5.11 -2.56 -2.48
C VAL A 11 -3.69 -3.10 -2.48
N SER A 12 -3.26 -3.66 -3.62
CA SER A 12 -1.87 -4.05 -3.83
C SER A 12 -1.30 -3.35 -5.06
N LEU A 13 -0.22 -2.59 -4.85
CA LEU A 13 0.59 -1.90 -5.85
C LEU A 13 1.98 -2.56 -5.96
N TRP A 14 2.11 -3.83 -5.58
CA TRP A 14 3.39 -4.52 -5.60
C TRP A 14 4.01 -4.54 -7.00
N GLY A 15 5.29 -4.16 -7.11
CA GLY A 15 6.05 -4.20 -8.36
C GLY A 15 5.72 -3.05 -9.32
N THR A 16 4.94 -2.07 -8.88
CA THR A 16 4.57 -0.92 -9.70
C THR A 16 5.62 0.19 -9.57
N THR A 17 6.48 0.32 -10.59
CA THR A 17 7.56 1.31 -10.58
C THR A 17 7.12 2.73 -10.96
N GLY A 18 5.93 2.88 -11.53
CA GLY A 18 5.36 4.18 -11.93
C GLY A 18 4.56 4.91 -10.85
N ILE A 19 4.48 4.35 -9.64
CA ILE A 19 3.75 4.97 -8.52
C ILE A 19 4.69 5.94 -7.78
N THR A 20 4.24 7.18 -7.63
CA THR A 20 4.94 8.24 -6.87
C THR A 20 4.23 8.49 -5.54
N ASP A 21 4.92 9.13 -4.59
CA ASP A 21 4.33 9.53 -3.29
C ASP A 21 3.02 10.30 -3.48
N GLN A 22 2.98 11.23 -4.44
CA GLN A 22 1.79 12.00 -4.77
C GLN A 22 0.61 11.13 -5.22
N GLY A 23 0.87 10.10 -6.03
CA GLY A 23 -0.15 9.14 -6.46
C GLY A 23 -0.74 8.35 -5.29
N VAL A 24 0.10 7.96 -4.33
CA VAL A 24 -0.33 7.26 -3.13
C VAL A 24 -1.14 8.18 -2.22
N VAL A 25 -0.69 9.42 -2.00
CA VAL A 25 -1.40 10.42 -1.19
C VAL A 25 -2.80 10.70 -1.75
N GLN A 26 -2.93 10.85 -3.07
CA GLN A 26 -4.24 11.01 -3.70
C GLN A 26 -5.11 9.76 -3.58
N LEU A 27 -4.52 8.56 -3.57
CA LEU A 27 -5.24 7.31 -3.38
C LEU A 27 -5.85 7.24 -1.98
N ILE A 28 -5.03 7.42 -0.93
CA ILE A 28 -5.47 7.37 0.48
C ILE A 28 -6.41 8.50 0.87
N SER A 29 -6.21 9.72 0.35
CA SER A 29 -7.15 10.82 0.55
C SER A 29 -8.57 10.48 0.07
N ARG A 30 -8.69 9.56 -0.90
CA ARG A 30 -9.98 9.13 -1.47
C ARG A 30 -10.44 7.76 -0.96
N ALA A 31 -9.53 6.93 -0.47
CA ALA A 31 -9.78 5.56 -0.01
C ALA A 31 -9.78 5.48 1.52
N VAL A 32 -10.66 6.25 2.16
CA VAL A 32 -10.74 6.39 3.63
C VAL A 32 -11.12 5.11 4.40
N SER A 33 -11.69 4.11 3.71
CA SER A 33 -12.05 2.81 4.32
C SER A 33 -11.03 1.71 4.03
N LEU A 34 -9.88 2.06 3.43
CA LEU A 34 -8.83 1.11 3.14
C LEU A 34 -8.23 0.58 4.44
N LYS A 35 -8.10 -0.75 4.54
CA LYS A 35 -7.51 -1.44 5.69
C LYS A 35 -6.13 -2.01 5.38
N HIS A 36 -5.88 -2.37 4.14
CA HIS A 36 -4.60 -2.95 3.71
C HIS A 36 -4.10 -2.26 2.43
N LEU A 37 -2.85 -1.83 2.45
CA LEU A 37 -2.17 -1.25 1.29
C LEU A 37 -0.80 -1.91 1.14
N ASN A 38 -0.62 -2.71 0.09
CA ASN A 38 0.69 -3.27 -0.25
C ASN A 38 1.38 -2.36 -1.27
N ILE A 39 2.57 -1.89 -0.92
CA ILE A 39 3.39 -0.97 -1.71
C ILE A 39 4.83 -1.47 -1.84
N GLY A 40 5.08 -2.75 -1.59
CA GLY A 40 6.42 -3.29 -1.80
C GLY A 40 6.86 -3.20 -3.27
N GLY A 41 8.16 -3.12 -3.52
CA GLY A 41 8.70 -2.98 -4.88
C GLY A 41 8.26 -1.70 -5.61
N THR A 42 7.77 -0.69 -4.89
CA THR A 42 7.50 0.66 -5.43
C THR A 42 8.59 1.64 -4.97
N PHE A 43 8.67 2.79 -5.63
CA PHE A 43 9.69 3.83 -5.36
C PHE A 43 9.23 4.89 -4.35
N ILE A 44 8.22 4.61 -3.54
CA ILE A 44 7.68 5.60 -2.61
C ILE A 44 8.47 5.68 -1.31
N THR A 45 8.44 6.87 -0.71
CA THR A 45 9.24 7.24 0.46
C THR A 45 8.40 7.30 1.73
N ASP A 46 9.08 7.47 2.87
CA ASP A 46 8.45 7.68 4.18
C ASP A 46 7.48 8.88 4.20
N THR A 47 7.63 9.82 3.27
CA THR A 47 6.69 10.95 3.08
C THR A 47 5.27 10.46 2.79
N SER A 48 5.12 9.49 1.88
CA SER A 48 3.82 8.90 1.57
C SER A 48 3.23 8.17 2.78
N LEU A 49 4.08 7.49 3.56
CA LEU A 49 3.74 6.81 4.81
C LEU A 49 3.14 7.76 5.85
N PHE A 50 3.78 8.92 6.09
CA PHE A 50 3.27 9.93 7.01
C PHE A 50 1.89 10.44 6.59
N ALA A 51 1.72 10.75 5.31
CA ALA A 51 0.43 11.18 4.78
C ALA A 51 -0.65 10.09 4.88
N ILE A 52 -0.26 8.82 4.69
CA ILE A 52 -1.14 7.66 4.92
C ILE A 52 -1.58 7.60 6.39
N SER A 53 -0.64 7.68 7.33
CA SER A 53 -0.93 7.61 8.76
C SER A 53 -1.83 8.77 9.22
N ASP A 54 -1.65 9.96 8.65
CA ASP A 54 -2.46 11.13 8.94
C ASP A 54 -3.90 11.01 8.40
N SER A 55 -4.06 10.53 7.16
CA SER A 55 -5.38 10.38 6.54
C SER A 55 -6.16 9.15 7.02
N CYS A 56 -5.48 8.05 7.33
CA CYS A 56 -6.09 6.75 7.64
C CYS A 56 -5.33 6.02 8.77
N PRO A 57 -5.63 6.30 10.05
CA PRO A 57 -4.92 5.69 11.18
C PRO A 57 -5.15 4.18 11.32
N HIS A 58 -6.18 3.64 10.66
CA HIS A 58 -6.52 2.21 10.66
C HIS A 58 -5.89 1.42 9.49
N LEU A 59 -5.20 2.11 8.58
CA LEU A 59 -4.67 1.52 7.36
C LEU A 59 -3.34 0.82 7.63
N GLN A 60 -3.31 -0.48 7.34
CA GLN A 60 -2.13 -1.31 7.46
C GLN A 60 -1.34 -1.30 6.15
N VAL A 61 -0.19 -0.62 6.16
CA VAL A 61 0.68 -0.53 5.00
C VAL A 61 1.73 -1.64 5.06
N THR A 62 1.81 -2.45 4.01
CA THR A 62 2.75 -3.56 3.90
C THR A 62 3.83 -3.22 2.87
N PHE A 63 5.06 -3.16 3.34
CA PHE A 63 6.25 -3.13 2.50
C PHE A 63 6.75 -4.57 2.44
N THR A 64 6.60 -5.25 1.30
CA THR A 64 7.44 -6.43 1.08
C THR A 64 8.87 -5.94 0.86
N LYS A 65 9.59 -5.78 1.99
CA LYS A 65 11.03 -5.69 2.00
C LYS A 65 11.53 -7.11 1.84
N GLY A 66 11.91 -7.44 0.61
CA GLY A 66 12.34 -8.77 0.25
C GLY A 66 11.20 -9.62 -0.29
N TRP A 67 11.38 -10.00 -1.55
CA TRP A 67 11.04 -11.32 -2.01
C TRP A 67 11.69 -12.34 -1.06
N CYS A 68 11.00 -12.72 0.02
CA CYS A 68 11.31 -13.93 0.75
C CYS A 68 10.39 -15.00 0.16
N PRO A 69 10.88 -15.91 -0.70
CA PRO A 69 10.08 -17.00 -1.19
C PRO A 69 9.82 -17.92 -0.01
N LYS A 70 8.63 -17.81 0.58
CA LYS A 70 8.12 -18.74 1.58
C LYS A 70 7.66 -20.02 0.86
N GLU A 71 8.63 -20.70 0.25
CA GLU A 71 8.56 -22.05 -0.30
C GLU A 71 9.86 -22.80 0.03
N LYS A 72 10.33 -22.70 1.28
CA LYS A 72 11.23 -23.69 1.90
C LYS A 72 10.83 -23.87 3.36
N LEU A 73 9.59 -24.29 3.58
CA LEU A 73 9.17 -24.95 4.82
C LEU A 73 8.31 -26.16 4.44
N VAL A 74 8.93 -27.13 3.76
CA VAL A 74 8.62 -28.54 3.99
C VAL A 74 9.93 -29.18 4.45
N SER A 75 9.89 -29.69 5.67
CA SER A 75 10.99 -30.24 6.44
C SER A 75 11.64 -31.45 5.77
N SER A 76 12.93 -31.65 6.04
CA SER A 76 13.54 -32.97 6.19
C SER A 76 14.33 -32.99 7.49
#